data_AF-A0AAJ3UX56-F1
#
_entry.id   AF-A0AAJ3UX56-F1
#
_cell.length_a   1.000
_cell.length_b   1.000
_cell.length_c   1.000
_cell.angle_alpha   90.00
_cell.angle_beta   90.00
_cell.angle_gamma   90.00
#
_symmetry.space_group_name_H-M   'P 1'
#
loop_
_entity.id
_entity.type
_entity.pdbx_description
1 polymer ?
#
loop_
_entity_poly.entity_id
_entity_poly.type
_entity_poly.pdbx_seq_one_letter_code
_entity_poly.pdbx_strand_id
1 'polypeptide(L)' 'MGLIAMSERDLQRIEVLSKVADGRMTMVSASHVLALSERQVRRLLAAMSRPMPMPTAASMYDGRDIPCPTKPSTRTSG' A
#
# COMPACT_ATOMS: atom_id res chain seq x y z
N MET A 1 -9.28 24.91 24.66
CA MET A 1 -8.20 24.04 24.12
C MET A 1 -8.78 22.65 23.94
N GLY A 2 -9.12 22.27 22.71
CA GLY A 2 -9.74 20.97 22.42
C GLY A 2 -8.70 19.86 22.53
N LEU A 3 -8.60 19.25 23.70
CA LEU A 3 -7.72 18.11 23.91
C LEU A 3 -8.39 16.90 23.24
N ILE A 4 -7.91 16.53 22.06
CA ILE A 4 -8.22 15.22 21.48
C ILE A 4 -7.59 14.21 22.44
N ALA A 5 -8.39 13.69 23.38
CA ALA A 5 -8.01 12.56 24.20
C ALA A 5 -7.93 11.35 23.25
N MET A 6 -6.73 11.08 22.73
CA MET A 6 -6.50 9.92 21.88
C MET A 6 -6.78 8.67 22.70
N SER A 7 -7.66 7.81 22.20
CA SER A 7 -7.90 6.52 22.82
C SER A 7 -6.62 5.69 22.73
N GLU A 8 -6.42 4.77 23.68
CA GLU A 8 -5.32 3.80 23.64
C GLU A 8 -5.25 3.05 22.29
N ARG A 9 -6.41 2.82 21.67
CA ARG A 9 -6.54 2.22 20.34
C ARG A 9 -5.98 3.12 19.22
N ASP A 10 -6.08 4.44 19.34
CA ASP A 10 -5.53 5.39 18.37
C ASP A 10 -4.01 5.51 18.53
N LEU A 11 -3.51 5.53 19.77
CA LEU A 11 -2.08 5.44 20.06
C LEU A 11 -1.47 4.14 19.50
N GLN A 12 -2.13 3.01 19.73
CA GLN A 12 -1.71 1.71 19.19
C GLN A 12 -1.70 1.71 17.65
N ARG A 13 -2.69 2.33 17.01
CA ARG A 13 -2.71 2.51 15.55
C ARG A 13 -1.51 3.30 15.04
N ILE A 14 -1.20 4.43 15.67
CA ILE A 14 -0.08 5.29 15.28
C ILE A 14 1.25 4.55 15.47
N GLU A 15 1.44 3.84 16.59
CA GLU A 15 2.67 3.09 16.86
C GLU A 15 2.90 1.95 15.86
N VAL A 16 1.85 1.16 15.57
CA VAL A 16 1.90 0.07 14.60
C VAL A 16 2.22 0.63 13.21
N LEU A 17 1.55 1.70 12.79
CA LEU A 17 1.77 2.31 11.48
C LEU A 17 3.17 2.90 11.34
N SER A 18 3.72 3.51 12.40
CA SER A 18 5.10 4.01 12.42
C SER A 18 6.10 2.87 12.24
N LYS A 19 5.92 1.73 12.92
CA LYS A 19 6.80 0.55 12.78
C LYS A 19 6.75 -0.03 11.36
N VAL A 20 5.60 0.03 10.69
CA VAL A 20 5.47 -0.42 9.29
C VAL A 20 6.14 0.56 8.33
N ALA A 21 5.99 1.88 8.56
CA ALA A 21 6.66 2.90 7.77
C ALA A 21 8.19 2.82 7.87
N ASP A 22 8.70 2.48 9.06
CA ASP A 22 10.13 2.24 9.31
C ASP A 22 10.66 0.91 8.73
N GLY A 23 9.79 0.07 8.14
CA GLY A 23 10.15 -1.26 7.64
C GLY A 23 10.46 -2.29 8.74
N ARG A 24 10.22 -1.95 10.02
CA ARG A 24 10.42 -2.83 11.18
C ARG A 24 9.27 -3.82 11.40
N MET A 25 8.11 -3.58 10.76
CA MET A 25 6.95 -4.45 10.83
C MET A 25 6.29 -4.62 9.46
N THR A 26 5.83 -5.82 9.13
CA THR A 26 5.16 -6.09 7.86
C THR A 26 3.71 -5.61 7.87
N MET A 27 3.17 -5.29 6.69
CA MET A 27 1.76 -4.91 6.53
C MET A 27 0.80 -6.02 7.01
N VAL A 28 1.19 -7.29 6.90
CA VAL A 28 0.42 -8.45 7.34
C VAL A 28 0.34 -8.52 8.86
N SER A 29 1.46 -8.28 9.56
CA SER A 29 1.45 -8.21 11.03
C SER A 29 0.61 -7.02 11.52
N ALA A 30 0.68 -5.88 10.83
CA ALA A 30 -0.13 -4.71 11.14
C ALA A 30 -1.63 -4.93 10.90
N SER A 31 -2.00 -5.69 9.86
CA SER A 31 -3.39 -6.01 9.53
C SER A 31 -4.05 -6.81 10.67
N HIS A 32 -3.32 -7.78 11.21
CA HIS A 32 -3.75 -8.57 12.38
C HIS A 32 -3.87 -7.72 13.65
N VAL A 33 -2.87 -6.87 13.96
CA VAL A 33 -2.89 -6.05 15.19
C VAL A 33 -3.98 -4.98 15.15
N LEU A 34 -4.26 -4.41 13.97
CA LEU A 34 -5.28 -3.36 13.82
C LEU A 34 -6.66 -3.90 13.46
N ALA A 35 -6.79 -5.21 13.23
CA ALA A 35 -7.98 -5.84 12.65
C ALA A 35 -8.46 -5.11 11.36
N LEU A 36 -7.51 -4.68 10.52
CA LEU A 36 -7.75 -4.00 9.26
C LEU A 36 -7.28 -4.86 8.10
N SER A 37 -7.81 -4.63 6.90
CA SER A 37 -7.26 -5.26 5.69
C SER A 37 -5.90 -4.65 5.34
N GLU A 38 -4.99 -5.45 4.77
CA GLU A 38 -3.72 -4.95 4.21
C GLU A 38 -3.91 -3.79 3.22
N ARG A 39 -5.01 -3.78 2.47
CA ARG A 39 -5.37 -2.66 1.58
C ARG A 39 -5.67 -1.38 2.35
N GLN A 40 -6.33 -1.48 3.51
CA GLN A 40 -6.60 -0.34 4.38
C GLN A 40 -5.31 0.18 5.02
N VAL A 41 -4.43 -0.71 5.48
CA VAL A 41 -3.10 -0.35 6.01
C VAL A 41 -2.28 0.36 4.94
N ARG A 42 -2.25 -0.17 3.70
CA ARG A 42 -1.56 0.47 2.57
C ARG A 42 -2.13 1.85 2.24
N ARG A 43 -3.46 2.02 2.31
CA ARG A 43 -4.11 3.33 2.13
C ARG A 43 -3.75 4.30 3.24
N LEU A 44 -3.70 3.85 4.50
CA LEU A 44 -3.29 4.66 5.66
C LEU A 44 -1.84 5.11 5.53
N LEU A 45 -0.92 4.20 5.18
CA LEU A 45 0.48 4.52 4.90
C LEU A 45 0.62 5.52 3.75
N ALA A 46 -0.10 5.32 2.64
CA ALA A 46 -0.10 6.25 1.52
C ALA A 46 -0.67 7.64 1.89
N ALA A 47 -1.66 7.69 2.79
CA ALA A 47 -2.23 8.95 3.28
C ALA A 47 -1.25 9.70 4.20
N MET A 48 -0.51 8.99 5.06
CA MET A 48 0.52 9.60 5.92
C MET A 48 1.75 10.03 5.13
N SER A 49 2.10 9.29 4.07
CA SER A 49 3.37 9.42 3.36
C SER A 49 3.29 10.24 2.07
N ARG A 50 2.28 11.10 1.91
CA ARG A 50 2.09 11.92 0.69
C ARG A 50 3.22 12.96 0.57
N PRO A 51 4.19 12.72 -0.33
CA PRO A 51 4.13 13.35 -1.64
C PRO A 51 4.32 12.34 -2.79
N MET A 52 3.33 12.26 -3.69
CA MET A 52 3.31 11.62 -5.02
C MET A 52 3.77 10.15 -5.15
N PRO A 53 2.91 9.22 -5.63
CA PRO A 53 3.33 7.87 -5.94
C PRO A 53 4.03 7.82 -7.31
N MET A 54 5.36 7.71 -7.31
CA MET A 54 6.02 6.95 -8.38
C MET A 54 5.78 5.47 -8.08
N PRO A 55 5.31 4.65 -9.04
CA PRO A 55 5.29 3.21 -8.84
C PRO A 55 6.75 2.75 -8.71
N THR A 56 7.16 2.37 -7.49
CA THR A 56 8.42 1.70 -7.28
C THR A 56 8.43 0.43 -8.12
N ALA A 57 9.53 0.23 -8.87
CA ALA A 57 9.71 -0.82 -9.88
C ALA A 57 9.39 -2.26 -9.41
N ALA A 58 9.21 -2.48 -8.10
CA ALA A 58 8.78 -3.75 -7.52
C ALA A 58 7.36 -4.19 -7.96
N SER A 59 6.47 -3.27 -8.38
CA SER A 59 5.14 -3.64 -8.91
C SER A 59 5.14 -3.96 -10.41
N MET A 60 6.29 -3.80 -11.09
CA MET A 60 6.43 -4.12 -12.52
C MET A 60 6.68 -5.63 -12.76
N TYR A 61 6.88 -6.41 -11.68
CA TYR A 61 7.18 -7.85 -11.71
C TYR A 61 6.17 -8.73 -10.93
N ASP A 62 4.92 -8.30 -10.68
CA ASP A 62 3.86 -9.24 -10.28
C ASP A 62 3.09 -9.62 -11.55
N GLY A 63 3.54 -10.70 -12.19
CA GLY A 63 2.95 -11.30 -13.39
C GLY A 63 1.57 -11.91 -13.15
N ARG A 64 0.59 -11.08 -12.78
CA ARG A 64 -0.83 -11.41 -12.83
C ARG A 64 -1.53 -10.50 -13.83
N ASP A 65 -1.58 -11.02 -15.06
CA ASP A 65 -2.61 -10.81 -16.08
C ASP A 65 -3.22 -9.40 -16.14
N ILE A 66 -2.48 -8.47 -16.76
CA ILE A 66 -3.12 -7.35 -17.44
C ILE A 66 -3.39 -7.85 -18.85
N PRO A 67 -4.66 -7.94 -19.30
CA PRO A 67 -4.95 -8.36 -20.65
C PRO A 67 -4.33 -7.36 -21.62
N CYS A 68 -3.39 -7.84 -22.42
CA CYS A 68 -2.81 -7.09 -23.54
C CYS A 68 -3.96 -6.54 -24.40
N PRO A 69 -4.10 -5.23 -24.62
CA PRO A 69 -5.00 -4.75 -25.64
C PRO A 69 -4.38 -5.11 -27.00
N THR A 70 -4.88 -6.21 -27.56
CA THR A 70 -4.96 -6.48 -29.01
C THR A 70 -3.65 -6.46 -29.80
N LYS A 71 -3.16 -7.65 -30.17
CA LYS A 71 -2.45 -7.81 -31.45
C LYS A 71 -3.48 -7.75 -32.60
N PRO A 72 -3.13 -7.10 -33.71
CA PRO A 72 -3.23 -7.74 -35.02
C PRO A 72 -1.83 -7.70 -35.66
N SER A 73 -1.15 -8.84 -35.78
CA SER A 73 -1.27 -9.77 -36.91
C SER A 73 -0.92 -9.14 -38.26
N THR A 74 0.25 -9.56 -38.77
CA THR A 74 0.51 -9.95 -40.17
C THR A 74 0.37 -8.92 -41.30
N ARG A 75 1.52 -8.49 -41.84
CA ARG A 75 1.90 -8.57 -43.26
C ARG A 75 3.36 -8.07 -43.39
N THR A 76 4.36 -8.89 -43.70
CA THR A 76 4.66 -9.48 -45.03
C THR A 76 5.04 -8.40 -46.06
N SER A 77 6.35 -8.36 -46.34
CA SER A 77 6.98 -8.20 -47.66
C SER A 77 6.85 -6.88 -48.43
N GLY A 78 8.00 -6.47 -48.98
CA GLY A 78 8.11 -5.47 -50.05
C GLY A 78 9.47 -4.82 -50.06
#